data_AF-A0AAC9FRZ8-F1
#
_entry.id   AF-A0AAC9FRZ8-F1
#
_cell.length_a   1.000
_cell.length_b   1.000
_cell.length_c   1.000
_cell.angle_alpha   90.00
_cell.angle_beta   90.00
_cell.angle_gamma   90.00
#
_symmetry.space_group_name_H-M   'P 1'
#
loop_
_entity.id
_entity.type
_entity.pdbx_description
1 polymer ?
#
loop_
_entity_poly.entity_id
_entity_poly.type
_entity_poly.pdbx_seq_one_letter_code
_entity_poly.pdbx_strand_id
1 'polypeptide(L)'
;MMHFAAVCIAVAALGACAPMVSTAPAALTADSATGASRLQLKTPTEIRLETGYTRTLAAGSNWQRVGTVPQGVVYRPVGTIFTIEGRQVHEAYLVIADQRLVGFYLPGEQAYSPLSTAVPITTGEPQ
;
A
#
# COMPACT_ATOMS: atom_id res chain seq x y z
N MET A 1 -63.74 -9.71 15.70
CA MET A 1 -62.97 -8.52 16.14
C MET A 1 -62.09 -9.01 17.28
N MET A 2 -60.76 -8.86 17.32
CA MET A 2 -59.91 -7.74 16.93
C MET A 2 -58.49 -8.29 16.70
N HIS A 3 -57.80 -7.72 15.74
CA HIS A 3 -56.49 -8.12 15.21
C HIS A 3 -55.31 -7.53 16.01
N PHE A 4 -54.13 -8.07 15.70
CA PHE A 4 -52.78 -7.49 15.76
C PHE A 4 -51.96 -7.70 17.05
N ALA A 5 -50.96 -8.58 16.94
CA ALA A 5 -49.77 -8.57 17.77
C ALA A 5 -48.52 -8.41 16.88
N ALA A 6 -47.96 -7.20 16.96
CA ALA A 6 -46.59 -6.76 16.70
C ALA A 6 -45.71 -7.58 15.74
N VAL A 7 -45.50 -7.03 14.54
CA VAL A 7 -44.36 -7.36 13.69
C VAL A 7 -43.13 -6.61 14.23
N CYS A 8 -42.18 -7.34 14.84
CA CYS A 8 -40.85 -6.82 15.16
C CYS A 8 -40.04 -6.71 13.85
N ILE A 9 -40.05 -5.53 13.22
CA ILE A 9 -39.16 -5.22 12.10
C ILE A 9 -37.75 -5.01 12.66
N ALA A 10 -36.93 -6.07 12.64
CA ALA A 10 -35.50 -5.96 12.85
C ALA A 10 -34.86 -5.41 11.56
N VAL A 11 -34.62 -4.09 11.50
CA VAL A 11 -33.83 -3.48 10.43
C VAL A 11 -32.35 -3.82 10.68
N ALA A 12 -31.88 -4.90 10.08
CA ALA A 12 -30.46 -5.23 10.03
C ALA A 12 -29.76 -4.26 9.06
N ALA A 13 -29.14 -3.20 9.59
CA ALA A 13 -28.26 -2.33 8.80
C ALA A 13 -26.93 -3.05 8.51
N LEU A 14 -26.92 -3.94 7.53
CA LEU A 14 -25.70 -4.56 7.00
C LEU A 14 -25.00 -3.57 6.05
N GLY A 15 -24.31 -2.60 6.64
CA GLY A 15 -23.61 -1.53 5.93
C GLY A 15 -22.14 -1.42 6.30
N ALA A 16 -21.44 -2.53 6.58
CA ALA A 16 -19.99 -2.50 6.77
C ALA A 16 -19.29 -2.67 5.41
N CYS A 17 -19.37 -1.65 4.55
CA CYS A 17 -18.54 -1.66 3.36
C CYS A 17 -17.08 -1.44 3.75
N ALA A 18 -16.17 -2.29 3.28
CA ALA A 18 -14.74 -2.07 3.47
C ALA A 18 -14.34 -0.67 2.94
N PRO A 19 -13.46 0.07 3.61
CA PRO A 19 -12.97 1.36 3.08
C PRO A 19 -12.13 1.16 1.80
N MET A 20 -12.16 2.17 0.92
CA MET A 20 -11.31 2.22 -0.28
C MET A 20 -9.90 2.71 0.11
N VAL A 21 -8.88 2.27 -0.62
CA VAL A 21 -7.52 2.81 -0.47
C VAL A 21 -7.52 4.28 -0.93
N SER A 22 -6.99 5.18 -0.10
CA SER A 22 -6.87 6.60 -0.44
C SER A 22 -5.82 6.77 -1.54
N THR A 23 -6.15 7.47 -2.63
CA THR A 23 -5.25 7.69 -3.76
C THR A 23 -5.29 9.14 -4.25
N ALA A 24 -4.14 9.61 -4.74
CA ALA A 24 -4.01 10.87 -5.46
C ALA A 24 -3.21 10.62 -6.76
N PRO A 25 -3.56 11.24 -7.89
CA PRO A 25 -2.78 11.10 -9.12
C PRO A 25 -1.30 11.44 -8.90
N ALA A 26 -0.41 10.60 -9.43
CA ALA A 26 1.03 10.80 -9.31
C ALA A 26 1.73 10.31 -10.57
N ALA A 27 2.43 11.21 -11.26
CA ALA A 27 3.25 10.85 -12.41
C ALA A 27 4.61 10.32 -11.94
N LEU A 28 4.96 9.10 -12.36
CA LEU A 28 6.29 8.53 -12.11
C LEU A 28 7.31 9.16 -13.05
N THR A 29 8.31 9.84 -12.49
CA THR A 29 9.52 10.21 -13.24
C THR A 29 10.44 9.01 -13.25
N ALA A 30 10.43 8.26 -14.35
CA ALA A 30 11.20 7.04 -14.51
C ALA A 30 12.71 7.30 -14.56
N ASP A 31 13.48 6.42 -13.95
CA ASP A 31 14.94 6.45 -14.08
C ASP A 31 15.37 6.04 -15.49
N SER A 32 16.44 6.66 -15.99
CA SER A 32 17.13 6.17 -17.17
C SER A 32 17.70 4.77 -16.88
N ALA A 33 17.57 3.84 -17.83
CA ALA A 33 17.85 2.40 -17.65
C ALA A 33 19.27 2.04 -17.18
N THR A 34 20.18 3.01 -17.06
CA THR A 34 21.57 2.85 -16.70
C THR A 34 21.75 2.97 -15.19
N GLY A 35 21.68 1.84 -14.47
CA GLY A 35 22.02 1.77 -13.04
C GLY A 35 20.83 1.75 -12.09
N ALA A 36 19.83 0.92 -12.37
CA ALA A 36 18.72 0.70 -11.45
C ALA A 36 19.27 0.11 -10.13
N SER A 37 19.38 0.94 -9.10
CA SER A 37 19.83 0.53 -7.76
C SER A 37 18.81 -0.40 -7.10
N ARG A 38 19.27 -1.53 -6.58
CA ARG A 38 18.45 -2.51 -5.87
C ARG A 38 18.72 -2.41 -4.38
N LEU A 39 17.68 -2.57 -3.58
CA LEU A 39 17.77 -2.67 -2.13
C LEU A 39 17.13 -3.94 -1.63
N GLN A 40 17.52 -4.34 -0.42
CA GLN A 40 16.91 -5.41 0.34
C GLN A 40 16.47 -4.87 1.70
N LEU A 41 15.26 -5.22 2.15
CA LEU A 41 14.84 -4.94 3.52
C LEU A 41 15.60 -5.83 4.50
N LYS A 42 16.22 -5.24 5.52
CA LYS A 42 17.03 -5.98 6.51
C LYS A 42 16.22 -6.47 7.70
N THR A 43 15.08 -5.83 7.98
CA THR A 43 14.18 -6.20 9.07
C THR A 43 12.75 -6.33 8.54
N PRO A 44 11.90 -7.18 9.16
CA PRO A 44 10.48 -7.17 8.83
C PRO A 44 9.89 -5.81 9.20
N THR A 45 9.00 -5.30 8.36
CA THR A 45 8.33 -4.01 8.58
C THR A 45 6.83 -4.19 8.45
N GLU A 46 6.09 -3.94 9.52
CA GLU A 46 4.62 -3.93 9.48
C GLU A 46 4.12 -2.61 8.88
N ILE A 47 3.17 -2.71 7.96
CA ILE A 47 2.46 -1.57 7.38
C ILE A 47 1.00 -1.62 7.78
N ARG A 48 0.39 -0.44 7.93
CA ARG A 48 -1.04 -0.30 8.15
C ARG A 48 -1.60 0.81 7.27
N LEU A 49 -2.64 0.49 6.49
CA LEU A 49 -3.40 1.47 5.73
C LEU A 49 -4.53 2.05 6.58
N GLU A 50 -5.05 3.20 6.16
CA GLU A 50 -6.29 3.78 6.70
C GLU A 50 -7.49 2.84 6.54
N THR A 51 -7.43 1.92 5.56
CA THR A 51 -8.45 0.89 5.38
C THR A 51 -8.53 -0.11 6.54
N GLY A 52 -7.54 -0.11 7.44
CA GLY A 52 -7.34 -1.13 8.46
C GLY A 52 -6.53 -2.33 7.97
N TYR A 53 -6.24 -2.41 6.67
CA TYR A 53 -5.37 -3.43 6.10
C TYR A 53 -3.99 -3.36 6.74
N THR A 54 -3.47 -4.52 7.15
CA THR A 54 -2.13 -4.68 7.67
C THR A 54 -1.38 -5.74 6.88
N ARG A 55 -0.08 -5.53 6.70
CA ARG A 55 0.80 -6.50 6.05
C ARG A 55 2.22 -6.35 6.57
N THR A 56 2.94 -7.46 6.63
CA THR A 56 4.37 -7.45 6.92
C THR A 56 5.16 -7.49 5.61
N LEU A 57 6.00 -6.49 5.39
CA LEU A 57 7.10 -6.56 4.43
C LEU A 57 8.18 -7.46 5.01
N ALA A 58 8.46 -8.58 4.34
CA ALA A 58 9.42 -9.54 4.83
C ALA A 58 10.86 -9.00 4.80
N ALA A 59 11.65 -9.33 5.83
CA ALA A 59 13.11 -9.22 5.74
C ALA A 59 13.62 -10.08 4.57
N GLY A 60 14.68 -9.64 3.91
CA GLY A 60 15.22 -10.29 2.72
C GLY A 60 14.46 -9.99 1.42
N SER A 61 13.30 -9.31 1.49
CA SER A 61 12.57 -8.89 0.29
C SER A 61 13.40 -7.88 -0.51
N ASN A 62 13.40 -8.05 -1.84
CA ASN A 62 14.22 -7.30 -2.75
C ASN A 62 13.39 -6.32 -3.57
N TRP A 63 13.89 -5.10 -3.71
CA TRP A 63 13.16 -4.00 -4.34
C TRP A 63 14.07 -3.23 -5.29
N GLN A 64 13.57 -2.96 -6.48
CA GLN A 64 14.29 -2.32 -7.56
C GLN A 64 13.84 -0.87 -7.69
N ARG A 65 14.78 0.09 -7.63
CA ARG A 65 14.46 1.49 -7.91
C ARG A 65 13.94 1.63 -9.33
N VAL A 66 12.85 2.38 -9.51
CA VAL A 66 12.23 2.62 -10.83
C VAL A 66 12.03 4.09 -11.17
N GLY A 67 12.17 4.98 -10.19
CA GLY A 67 11.98 6.41 -10.42
C GLY A 67 11.61 7.16 -9.15
N THR A 68 10.94 8.28 -9.33
CA THR A 68 10.48 9.15 -8.24
C THR A 68 9.07 9.68 -8.47
N VAL A 69 8.39 9.97 -7.38
CA VAL A 69 7.16 10.78 -7.30
C VAL A 69 7.41 11.92 -6.30
N PRO A 70 6.56 12.96 -6.21
CA PRO A 70 6.80 14.08 -5.31
C PRO A 70 7.05 13.70 -3.84
N GLN A 71 6.51 12.56 -3.40
CA GLN A 71 6.63 12.05 -2.03
C GLN A 71 7.90 11.24 -1.77
N GLY A 72 8.66 10.83 -2.80
CA GLY A 72 9.88 10.06 -2.60
C GLY A 72 10.29 9.17 -3.76
N VAL A 73 11.24 8.28 -3.46
CA VAL A 73 11.80 7.32 -4.42
C VAL A 73 10.93 6.08 -4.50
N VAL A 74 10.62 5.64 -5.72
CA VAL A 74 9.75 4.50 -5.98
C VAL A 74 10.58 3.24 -6.22
N TYR A 75 10.21 2.16 -5.53
CA TYR A 75 10.83 0.85 -5.66
C TYR A 75 9.80 -0.25 -5.93
N ARG A 76 9.95 -0.96 -7.05
CA ARG A 76 9.10 -2.11 -7.40
C ARG A 76 9.60 -3.41 -6.75
N PRO A 77 8.72 -4.36 -6.38
CA PRO A 77 9.15 -5.66 -5.88
C PRO A 77 9.90 -6.44 -6.97
N VAL A 78 10.83 -7.31 -6.56
CA VAL A 78 11.56 -8.20 -7.49
C VAL A 78 11.31 -9.66 -7.14
N GLY A 79 10.94 -10.46 -8.15
CA GLY A 79 10.67 -11.90 -7.99
C GLY A 79 9.30 -12.21 -7.38
N THR A 80 8.46 -11.19 -7.17
CA THR A 80 7.10 -11.32 -6.65
C THR A 80 6.25 -10.11 -7.05
N ILE A 81 4.95 -10.21 -6.86
CA ILE A 81 4.01 -9.10 -6.93
C ILE A 81 3.65 -8.71 -5.50
N PHE A 82 3.76 -7.41 -5.20
CA PHE A 82 3.30 -6.86 -3.93
C PHE A 82 1.98 -6.14 -4.15
N THR A 83 1.05 -6.37 -3.24
CA THR A 83 -0.29 -5.80 -3.28
C THR A 83 -0.67 -5.18 -1.95
N ILE A 84 -1.53 -4.18 -2.00
CA ILE A 84 -2.23 -3.63 -0.84
C ILE A 84 -3.74 -3.69 -1.10
N GLU A 85 -4.53 -3.66 -0.02
CA GLU A 85 -5.96 -3.98 -0.13
C GLU A 85 -6.85 -3.00 0.64
N GLY A 86 -8.02 -2.73 0.05
CA GLY A 86 -9.17 -2.08 0.66
C GLY A 86 -10.43 -2.79 0.15
N ARG A 87 -11.32 -2.05 -0.53
CA ARG A 87 -12.39 -2.68 -1.34
C ARG A 87 -11.87 -3.49 -2.52
N GLN A 88 -10.69 -3.14 -3.02
CA GLN A 88 -10.03 -3.75 -4.17
C GLN A 88 -8.59 -4.09 -3.80
N VAL A 89 -8.00 -4.98 -4.61
CA VAL A 89 -6.58 -5.34 -4.51
C VAL A 89 -5.82 -4.52 -5.54
N HIS A 90 -4.74 -3.87 -5.10
CA HIS A 90 -3.93 -2.98 -5.92
C HIS A 90 -2.49 -3.47 -5.93
N GLU A 91 -1.86 -3.59 -7.11
CA GLU A 91 -0.40 -3.72 -7.19
C GLU A 91 0.24 -2.45 -6.61
N ALA A 92 1.31 -2.61 -5.83
CA ALA A 92 1.90 -1.51 -5.08
C ALA A 92 3.43 -1.56 -5.08
N TYR A 93 4.05 -0.42 -5.34
CA TYR A 93 5.49 -0.18 -5.24
C TYR A 93 5.78 0.69 -4.02
N LEU A 94 6.89 0.45 -3.32
CA LEU A 94 7.24 1.24 -2.13
C LEU A 94 7.59 2.66 -2.55
N VAL A 95 7.13 3.66 -1.79
CA VAL A 95 7.62 5.03 -1.86
C VAL A 95 8.38 5.34 -0.58
N ILE A 96 9.68 5.61 -0.73
CA ILE A 96 10.61 5.80 0.38
C ILE A 96 11.15 7.22 0.36
N ALA A 97 11.11 7.88 1.52
CA ALA A 97 11.76 9.17 1.77
C ALA A 97 12.41 9.14 3.15
N ASP A 98 13.62 9.68 3.28
CA ASP A 98 14.35 9.82 4.54
C ASP A 98 14.41 8.52 5.38
N GLN A 99 14.71 7.39 4.73
CA GLN A 99 14.75 6.05 5.35
C GLN A 99 13.42 5.61 6.00
N ARG A 100 12.30 6.17 5.54
CA ARG A 100 10.95 5.78 5.94
C ARG A 100 10.15 5.36 4.73
N LEU A 101 9.34 4.32 4.90
CA LEU A 101 8.26 4.02 3.98
C LEU A 101 7.13 5.03 4.23
N VAL A 102 6.85 5.87 3.24
CA VAL A 102 5.85 6.94 3.35
C VAL A 102 4.55 6.61 2.64
N GLY A 103 4.55 5.62 1.75
CA GLY A 103 3.36 5.20 1.02
C GLY A 103 3.68 4.25 -0.12
N PHE A 104 2.76 4.17 -1.07
CA PHE A 104 2.83 3.29 -2.22
C PHE A 104 2.52 4.03 -3.52
N TYR A 105 3.21 3.64 -4.59
CA TYR A 105 2.85 4.00 -5.94
C TYR A 105 2.09 2.84 -6.57
N LEU A 106 0.95 3.12 -7.19
CA LEU A 106 0.04 2.15 -7.81
C LEU A 106 0.23 2.20 -9.33
N PRO A 107 1.02 1.29 -9.93
CA PRO A 107 1.43 1.40 -11.34
C PRO A 107 0.26 1.28 -12.32
N GLY A 108 -0.76 0.47 -12.00
CA GLY A 108 -1.95 0.32 -12.84
C GLY A 108 -2.84 1.58 -12.87
N GLU A 109 -2.75 2.43 -11.84
CA GLU A 109 -3.60 3.62 -11.67
C GLU A 109 -2.84 4.93 -11.89
N GLN A 110 -1.50 4.89 -11.92
CA GLN A 110 -0.64 6.08 -11.92
C GLN A 110 -0.99 7.00 -10.74
N ALA A 111 -1.10 6.40 -9.56
CA ALA A 111 -1.53 7.08 -8.35
C ALA A 111 -0.59 6.79 -7.17
N TYR A 112 -0.55 7.72 -6.22
CA TYR A 112 0.10 7.57 -4.92
C TYR A 112 -0.96 7.30 -3.85
N SER A 113 -0.68 6.31 -3.00
CA SER A 113 -1.45 5.99 -1.79
C SER A 113 -0.59 6.24 -0.56
N PRO A 114 -0.98 7.13 0.37
CA PRO A 114 -0.21 7.39 1.59
C PRO A 114 -0.31 6.23 2.59
N LEU A 115 0.72 6.09 3.42
CA LEU A 115 0.57 5.46 4.73
C LEU A 115 0.07 6.49 5.74
N SER A 116 -0.82 6.09 6.65
CA SER A 116 -1.32 6.95 7.72
C SER A 116 -0.21 7.36 8.69
N THR A 117 0.86 6.57 8.79
CA THR A 117 2.06 6.90 9.54
C THR A 117 3.27 6.37 8.79
N ALA A 118 4.25 7.23 8.53
CA ALA A 118 5.50 6.83 7.88
C ALA A 118 6.27 5.85 8.78
N VAL A 119 6.65 4.70 8.25
CA VAL A 119 7.28 3.61 9.01
C VAL A 119 8.79 3.63 8.78
N PRO A 120 9.64 3.62 9.82
CA PRO A 120 11.08 3.47 9.64
C PRO A 120 11.41 2.16 8.94
N ILE A 121 12.34 2.18 8.00
CA ILE A 121 12.82 0.97 7.32
C ILE A 121 14.34 0.89 7.37
N THR A 122 14.84 -0.33 7.52
CA THR A 122 16.27 -0.62 7.40
C THR A 122 16.52 -1.30 6.07
N THR A 123 17.29 -0.64 5.20
CA THR A 123 17.64 -1.14 3.87
C THR A 123 19.13 -1.38 3.77
N GLY A 124 19.53 -2.24 2.84
CA GLY A 124 20.93 -2.40 2.45
C GLY A 124 21.04 -3.05 1.08
N GLU A 125 22.25 -3.31 0.62
CA GLU A 125 22.48 -3.99 -0.64
C GLU A 125 21.92 -5.43 -0.59
N PRO A 126 21.37 -5.94 -1.70
CA PRO A 126 21.05 -7.36 -1.84
C PRO A 126 22.31 -8.21 -1.63
N GLN A 127 22.17 -9.29 -0.87
CA GLN A 127 23.24 -10.28 -0.67
C GLN A 127 23.15 -11.41 -1.70
#